data_AF-A0A7Z0WYY7-F1
#
_entry.id   AF-A0A7Z0WYY7-F1
#
_cell.length_a   1.000
_cell.length_b   1.000
_cell.length_c   1.000
_cell.angle_alpha   90.00
_cell.angle_beta   90.00
_cell.angle_gamma   90.00
#
_symmetry.space_group_name_H-M   'P 1'
#
loop_
_entity.id
_entity.type
_entity.pdbx_description
1 polymer ?
#
loop_
_entity_poly.entity_id
_entity_poly.type
_entity_poly.pdbx_seq_one_letter_code
_entity_poly.pdbx_strand_id
1 'polypeptide(L)'
;MKKITGDLNVNGITYMDRETGEEQHVELQAVFVKIGLVPNTEWLDGSVECNRIGEIAVDKRGQTSTPGLLTHHRSLPNIIRN
;
A
#
# COMPACT_ATOMS: atom_id res chain seq x y z
N MET A 1 13.92 8.56 0.64
CA MET A 1 13.48 9.44 -0.45
C MET A 1 13.09 10.77 0.14
N LYS A 2 13.65 11.88 -0.35
CA LYS A 2 13.48 13.20 0.27
C LYS A 2 12.46 14.06 -0.49
N LYS A 3 12.47 14.00 -1.83
CA LYS A 3 11.58 14.82 -2.67
C LYS A 3 11.34 14.19 -4.04
N ILE A 4 10.13 14.35 -4.59
CA ILE A 4 9.83 14.24 -6.03
C ILE A 4 9.80 15.66 -6.59
N THR A 5 10.46 15.90 -7.71
CA THR A 5 10.46 17.19 -8.40
C THR A 5 9.63 17.13 -9.67
N GLY A 6 9.07 18.27 -10.04
CA GLY A 6 8.14 18.42 -11.16
C GLY A 6 7.17 19.56 -10.89
N ASP A 7 6.59 20.10 -11.96
CA ASP A 7 5.47 21.05 -11.88
C ASP A 7 4.16 20.31 -12.19
N LEU A 8 3.81 20.22 -13.49
CA LEU A 8 2.68 19.39 -13.94
C LEU A 8 3.01 17.90 -13.99
N ASN A 9 4.26 17.57 -14.34
CA ASN A 9 4.75 16.19 -14.46
C ASN A 9 6.06 16.02 -13.69
N VAL A 10 6.35 14.80 -13.28
CA VAL A 10 7.60 14.45 -12.62
C VAL A 10 8.78 14.68 -13.56
N ASN A 11 9.84 15.30 -13.04
CA ASN A 11 11.12 15.44 -13.74
C ASN A 11 12.33 14.89 -12.97
N GLY A 12 12.14 14.45 -11.71
CA GLY A 12 13.24 13.88 -10.95
C GLY A 12 12.88 13.47 -9.53
N ILE A 13 13.88 12.90 -8.86
CA ILE A 13 13.86 12.62 -7.42
C ILE A 13 15.14 13.12 -6.77
N THR A 14 15.00 13.50 -5.50
CA THR A 14 16.13 13.74 -4.62
C THR A 14 16.08 12.74 -3.47
N TYR A 15 17.19 12.05 -3.24
CA TYR A 15 17.33 11.10 -2.14
C TYR A 15 18.66 11.28 -1.41
N MET A 16 18.71 10.80 -0.18
CA MET A 16 19.94 10.74 0.60
C MET A 16 20.51 9.33 0.45
N ASP A 17 21.75 9.25 -0.02
CA ASP A 17 22.51 8.00 0.02
C ASP A 17 22.68 7.57 1.48
N ARG A 18 22.42 6.30 1.77
CA ARG A 18 22.43 5.79 3.15
C ARG A 18 23.82 5.48 3.67
N GLU A 19 24.76 5.18 2.78
CA GLU A 19 26.14 4.82 3.13
C GLU A 19 26.98 6.08 3.30
N THR A 20 26.82 7.05 2.41
CA THR A 20 27.60 8.29 2.43
C THR A 20 26.91 9.44 3.13
N GLY A 21 25.58 9.41 3.25
CA GLY A 21 24.78 10.53 3.78
C GLY A 21 24.64 11.71 2.80
N GLU A 22 25.19 11.59 1.59
CA GLU A 22 25.14 12.66 0.59
C GLU A 22 23.77 12.73 -0.10
N GLU A 23 23.39 13.94 -0.51
CA GLU A 23 22.19 14.16 -1.30
C GLU A 23 22.47 13.95 -2.79
N GLN A 24 21.68 13.10 -3.42
CA GLN A 24 21.77 12.77 -4.84
C GLN A 24 20.48 13.19 -5.55
N HIS A 25 20.62 13.67 -6.78
CA HIS A 25 19.51 14.03 -7.65
C HIS A 25 19.54 13.19 -8.93
N VAL A 26 18.39 12.65 -9.31
CA VAL A 26 18.24 11.82 -10.51
C VAL A 26 17.09 12.36 -11.35
N GLU A 27 17.38 12.70 -12.60
CA GLU A 27 16.37 13.07 -13.59
C GLU A 27 15.62 11.84 -14.09
N LEU A 28 14.29 11.89 -14.04
CA LEU A 28 13.41 10.83 -14.50
C LEU A 28 12.01 11.37 -14.79
N GLN A 29 11.22 10.64 -15.57
CA GLN A 29 9.90 11.10 -16.02
C GLN A 29 8.72 10.52 -15.22
N ALA A 30 8.96 9.49 -14.38
CA ALA A 30 7.91 8.83 -13.61
C ALA A 30 8.45 8.11 -12.37
N VAL A 31 7.67 8.13 -11.28
CA VAL A 31 7.95 7.38 -10.04
C VAL A 31 6.79 6.44 -9.74
N PHE A 32 7.09 5.16 -9.54
CA PHE A 32 6.13 4.16 -9.08
C PHE A 32 6.46 3.74 -7.65
N VAL A 33 5.62 4.13 -6.69
CA VAL A 33 5.81 3.78 -5.27
C VAL A 33 5.11 2.45 -4.99
N LYS A 34 5.89 1.42 -4.64
CA LYS A 34 5.40 0.08 -4.26
C LYS A 34 5.95 -0.33 -2.90
N ILE A 35 5.47 0.30 -1.83
CA ILE A 35 5.94 0.05 -0.44
C ILE A 35 5.00 -0.87 0.37
N GLY A 36 4.12 -1.59 -0.32
CA GLY A 36 3.04 -2.35 0.30
C GLY A 36 1.80 -1.49 0.58
N LEU A 37 0.78 -2.14 1.14
CA LEU A 37 -0.49 -1.52 1.52
C LEU A 37 -0.71 -1.81 3.01
N VAL A 38 -1.16 -0.79 3.74
CA VAL A 38 -1.71 -0.97 5.09
C VAL A 38 -3.24 -0.93 4.96
N PRO A 39 -3.96 -2.01 5.30
CA PRO A 39 -5.42 -2.02 5.25
C PRO A 39 -6.03 -0.95 6.17
N ASN A 40 -7.05 -0.23 5.67
CA ASN A 40 -7.79 0.77 6.45
C ASN A 40 -8.96 0.13 7.23
N THR A 41 -8.62 -0.81 8.10
CA THR A 41 -9.56 -1.70 8.80
C THR A 41 -9.46 -1.60 10.31
N GLU A 42 -8.59 -0.75 10.85
CA GLU A 42 -8.40 -0.55 12.29
C GLU A 42 -9.73 -0.18 13.00
N TRP A 43 -10.59 0.57 12.34
CA TRP A 43 -11.91 0.96 12.84
C TRP A 43 -12.93 -0.20 12.94
N LEU A 44 -12.61 -1.36 12.36
CA LEU A 44 -13.44 -2.57 12.39
C LEU A 44 -12.97 -3.60 13.41
N ASP A 45 -11.98 -3.26 14.26
CA ASP A 45 -11.42 -4.19 15.23
C ASP A 45 -12.52 -4.79 16.15
N GLY A 46 -12.47 -6.10 16.33
CA GLY A 46 -13.48 -6.90 17.02
C GLY A 46 -14.85 -7.04 16.34
N SER A 47 -15.13 -6.30 15.27
CA SER A 47 -16.42 -6.32 14.55
C SER A 47 -16.43 -7.29 13.37
N VAL A 48 -15.26 -7.53 12.76
CA VAL A 48 -15.05 -8.55 11.71
C VAL A 48 -13.70 -9.21 11.89
N GLU A 49 -13.60 -10.48 11.52
CA GLU A 49 -12.31 -11.17 11.51
C GLU A 49 -11.38 -10.58 10.44
N CYS A 50 -10.15 -10.27 10.86
CA CYS A 50 -9.08 -9.80 9.98
C CYS A 50 -7.87 -10.75 10.05
N ASN A 51 -7.08 -10.81 8.98
CA ASN A 51 -5.83 -11.56 8.97
C ASN A 51 -4.72 -10.80 9.73
N ARG A 52 -3.54 -11.43 9.87
CA ARG A 52 -2.39 -10.86 10.61
C ARG A 52 -1.93 -9.49 10.13
N ILE A 53 -2.18 -9.13 8.87
CA ILE A 53 -1.80 -7.84 8.29
C ILE A 53 -2.96 -6.84 8.25
N GLY A 54 -4.11 -7.19 8.82
CA GLY A 54 -5.29 -6.32 8.95
C GLY A 54 -6.29 -6.43 7.80
N GLU A 55 -6.14 -7.32 6.83
CA GLU A 55 -7.17 -7.44 5.77
C GLU A 55 -8.39 -8.18 6.29
N ILE A 56 -9.59 -7.75 5.87
CA ILE A 56 -10.85 -8.44 6.21
C ILE A 56 -10.83 -9.87 5.65
N ALA A 57 -10.98 -10.86 6.53
CA ALA A 57 -11.04 -12.26 6.15
C ALA A 57 -12.40 -12.56 5.50
N VAL A 58 -12.38 -13.19 4.32
CA VAL A 58 -13.59 -13.51 3.56
C VAL A 58 -13.53 -14.87 2.88
N ASP A 59 -14.70 -15.43 2.59
CA ASP A 59 -14.85 -16.64 1.78
C ASP A 59 -14.78 -16.37 0.26
N LYS A 60 -14.94 -17.43 -0.55
CA LYS A 60 -14.92 -17.34 -2.03
C LYS A 60 -16.04 -16.48 -2.63
N ARG A 61 -17.04 -16.10 -1.84
CA ARG A 61 -18.18 -15.27 -2.24
C ARG A 61 -18.07 -13.84 -1.69
N GLY A 62 -16.99 -13.51 -0.96
CA GLY A 62 -16.77 -12.21 -0.35
C GLY A 62 -17.50 -12.00 0.98
N GLN A 63 -18.01 -13.06 1.61
CA GLN A 63 -18.70 -13.01 2.90
C GLN A 63 -17.70 -12.87 4.05
N THR A 64 -17.97 -11.97 4.98
CA THR A 64 -17.19 -11.78 6.21
C THR A 64 -17.68 -12.70 7.34
N SER A 65 -17.02 -12.64 8.51
CA SER A 65 -17.49 -13.29 9.74
C SER A 65 -18.84 -12.75 10.24
N THR A 66 -19.26 -11.56 9.79
CA THR A 66 -20.49 -10.90 10.23
C THR A 66 -21.58 -11.09 9.18
N PRO A 67 -22.67 -11.84 9.50
CA PRO A 67 -23.73 -12.13 8.54
C PRO A 67 -24.35 -10.85 7.95
N GLY A 68 -24.48 -10.82 6.63
CA GLY A 68 -25.02 -9.67 5.89
C GLY A 68 -23.98 -8.60 5.53
N LEU A 69 -22.76 -8.67 6.08
CA LEU A 69 -21.65 -7.80 5.69
C LEU A 69 -20.79 -8.49 4.62
N LEU A 70 -20.75 -7.88 3.44
CA LEU A 70 -20.04 -8.36 2.26
C LEU A 70 -18.92 -7.38 1.90
N THR A 71 -17.82 -7.89 1.37
CA THR A 71 -16.76 -7.05 0.78
C THR A 71 -16.86 -7.06 -0.74
N HIS A 72 -16.53 -5.93 -1.37
CA HIS A 72 -16.48 -5.83 -2.83
C HIS A 72 -15.08 -5.36 -3.26
N HIS A 73 -14.35 -6.22 -4.00
CA HIS A 73 -13.01 -6.06 -4.56
C HIS A 73 -11.84 -5.78 -3.57
N ARG A 74 -10.71 -6.49 -3.82
CA ARG A 74 -9.42 -6.53 -3.11
C ARG A 74 -9.46 -6.64 -1.57
N SER A 75 -10.12 -7.66 -1.06
CA SER A 75 -9.54 -8.46 0.03
C SER A 75 -8.53 -9.41 -0.62
N LEU A 76 -7.22 -9.11 -0.54
CA LEU A 76 -6.18 -9.76 -1.35
C LEU A 76 -5.24 -10.66 -0.54
N PRO A 77 -5.44 -11.99 -0.59
CA PRO A 77 -4.33 -12.89 -0.27
C PRO A 77 -3.28 -12.98 -1.40
N ASN A 78 -3.55 -12.50 -2.63
CA ASN A 78 -2.90 -13.05 -3.84
C ASN A 78 -2.26 -12.07 -4.85
N ILE A 79 -2.10 -10.76 -4.57
CA ILE A 79 -1.44 -9.83 -5.54
C ILE A 79 -0.03 -9.38 -5.12
N ILE A 80 0.49 -9.85 -3.99
CA ILE A 80 1.91 -9.63 -3.59
C ILE A 80 2.55 -10.96 -3.15
N ARG A 81 2.60 -11.93 -4.06
CA ARG A 81 3.61 -12.98 -4.02
C ARG A 81 4.44 -12.83 -5.29
N ASN A 82 5.75 -12.68 -5.11
CA ASN A 82 6.75 -12.53 -6.17
C ASN A 82 6.56 -13.51 -7.32
#